data_AF-A0A7X4K8A7-F1
#
_entry.id   AF-A0A7X4K8A7-F1
#
_cell.length_a   1.000
_cell.length_b   1.000
_cell.length_c   1.000
_cell.angle_alpha   90.00
_cell.angle_beta   90.00
_cell.angle_gamma   90.00
#
_symmetry.space_group_name_H-M   'P 1'
#
loop_
_entity.id
_entity.type
_entity.pdbx_description
1 polymer ?
#
loop_
_entity_poly.entity_id
_entity_poly.type
_entity_poly.pdbx_seq_one_letter_code
_entity_poly.pdbx_strand_id
1 'polypeptide(L)' 'MGIVNVDDELHDQMRKASKVTLRSINAQAAWWIRIGMLCEAEPALSFNEIVAREMNAAGVAPPPLLPRVPQEAA' A
#
# COMPACT_ATOMS: atom_id res chain seq x y z
N MET A 1 -18.37 -4.57 -15.77
CA MET A 1 -17.63 -4.46 -14.48
C MET A 1 -18.65 -4.50 -13.36
N GLY A 2 -18.39 -5.24 -12.29
CA GLY A 2 -19.21 -5.17 -11.08
C GLY A 2 -18.99 -3.82 -10.39
N ILE A 3 -20.07 -3.11 -10.08
CA ILE A 3 -20.00 -1.84 -9.35
C ILE A 3 -19.91 -2.20 -7.87
N VAL A 4 -18.80 -1.82 -7.22
CA VAL A 4 -18.69 -1.87 -5.76
C VAL A 4 -19.25 -0.56 -5.23
N ASN A 5 -20.27 -0.64 -4.40
CA ASN A 5 -20.81 0.55 -3.73
C ASN A 5 -19.84 0.97 -2.63
N VAL A 6 -19.41 2.23 -2.67
CA VAL A 6 -18.48 2.83 -1.70
C VAL A 6 -19.16 4.08 -1.18
N ASP A 7 -19.17 4.24 0.13
CA ASP A 7 -19.72 5.44 0.76
C ASP A 7 -19.04 6.72 0.22
N ASP A 8 -19.81 7.80 0.07
CA ASP A 8 -19.34 9.06 -0.54
C ASP A 8 -18.15 9.66 0.22
N GLU A 9 -18.16 9.60 1.55
CA GLU A 9 -17.05 10.09 2.37
C GLU A 9 -15.79 9.28 2.12
N LEU A 10 -15.91 7.94 2.11
CA LEU A 10 -14.80 7.04 1.82
C LEU A 10 -14.26 7.26 0.39
N HIS A 11 -15.14 7.44 -0.59
CA HIS A 11 -14.72 7.73 -1.97
C HIS A 11 -13.93 9.05 -2.07
N ASP A 12 -14.33 10.10 -1.35
CA ASP A 12 -13.56 11.35 -1.29
C ASP A 12 -12.19 11.18 -0.61
N GLN A 13 -12.12 10.40 0.47
CA GLN A 13 -10.83 10.08 1.11
C GLN A 13 -9.92 9.26 0.18
N MET A 14 -10.46 8.26 -0.54
CA MET A 14 -9.69 7.51 -1.54
C MET A 14 -9.20 8.40 -2.68
N ARG A 15 -10.02 9.36 -3.13
CA ARG A 15 -9.62 10.36 -4.11
C ARG A 15 -8.47 11.23 -3.60
N LYS A 16 -8.48 11.66 -2.34
CA LYS A 16 -7.35 12.41 -1.75
C LYS A 16 -6.08 11.55 -1.66
N ALA A 17 -6.20 10.31 -1.17
CA ALA A 17 -5.09 9.38 -1.04
C ALA A 17 -4.41 9.07 -2.39
N SER A 18 -5.19 8.97 -3.48
CA SER A 18 -4.70 8.74 -4.84
C SER A 18 -3.57 9.69 -5.27
N LYS A 19 -3.62 10.94 -4.79
CA LYS A 19 -2.63 11.99 -5.09
C LYS A 19 -1.27 11.71 -4.44
N VAL A 20 -1.26 11.17 -3.23
CA VAL A 20 -0.05 10.88 -2.46
C VAL A 20 0.56 9.54 -2.88
N THR A 21 -0.28 8.55 -3.16
CA THR A 21 0.16 7.19 -3.48
C THR A 21 0.48 6.99 -4.96
N LEU A 22 0.29 8.01 -5.80
CA LEU A 22 0.49 7.97 -7.26
C LEU A 22 -0.24 6.80 -7.93
N ARG A 23 -1.48 6.53 -7.52
CA ARG A 23 -2.32 5.40 -8.01
C ARG A 23 -3.75 5.86 -8.23
N SER A 24 -4.44 5.36 -9.26
CA SER A 24 -5.87 5.65 -9.48
C SER A 24 -6.75 5.09 -8.35
N ILE A 25 -8.00 5.54 -8.24
CA ILE A 25 -8.96 5.04 -7.25
C ILE A 25 -9.17 3.52 -7.42
N ASN A 26 -9.32 3.06 -8.66
CA ASN A 26 -9.47 1.62 -8.94
C ASN A 26 -8.21 0.84 -8.56
N ALA A 27 -7.02 1.39 -8.80
CA ALA A 27 -5.76 0.76 -8.38
C ALA A 27 -5.61 0.71 -6.86
N GLN A 28 -6.09 1.72 -6.14
CA GLN A 28 -6.16 1.72 -4.67
C GLN A 28 -7.12 0.64 -4.15
N ALA A 29 -8.32 0.53 -4.74
CA ALA A 29 -9.28 -0.49 -4.37
C ALA A 29 -8.74 -1.91 -4.63
N ALA A 30 -8.19 -2.15 -5.82
CA ALA A 30 -7.59 -3.44 -6.17
C ALA A 30 -6.41 -3.79 -5.25
N TRP A 31 -5.58 -2.81 -4.90
CA TRP A 31 -4.49 -2.99 -3.94
C TRP A 31 -5.00 -3.47 -2.58
N TRP A 32 -5.98 -2.77 -2.00
CA TRP A 32 -6.49 -3.13 -0.67
C TRP A 32 -7.26 -4.46 -0.67
N ILE A 33 -7.99 -4.78 -1.74
CA ILE A 33 -8.63 -6.10 -1.89
C ILE A 33 -7.57 -7.21 -1.89
N ARG A 34 -6.50 -7.07 -2.70
CA ARG A 34 -5.41 -8.05 -2.74
C ARG A 34 -4.71 -8.19 -1.39
N ILE A 35 -4.41 -7.08 -0.72
CA ILE A 35 -3.77 -7.09 0.59
C ILE A 35 -4.66 -7.77 1.63
N GLY A 36 -5.97 -7.46 1.66
CA GLY A 36 -6.93 -8.10 2.56
C GLY A 36 -6.96 -9.62 2.35
N MET A 37 -7.05 -10.07 1.10
CA MET A 37 -7.00 -11.49 0.77
C MET A 37 -5.70 -12.18 1.23
N LEU A 38 -4.55 -11.52 1.09
CA LEU A 38 -3.26 -12.07 1.54
C LEU A 38 -3.16 -12.13 3.06
N CYS A 39 -3.65 -11.10 3.77
CA CYS A 39 -3.72 -11.11 5.23
C CYS A 39 -4.62 -12.24 5.74
N GLU A 40 -5.74 -12.52 5.06
CA GLU A 40 -6.62 -13.64 5.42
C GLU A 40 -5.99 -15.01 5.12
N ALA A 41 -5.27 -15.14 4.01
CA ALA A 41 -4.60 -16.38 3.62
C ALA A 41 -3.40 -16.72 4.53
N GLU A 42 -2.70 -15.71 5.03
CA GLU A 42 -1.52 -15.87 5.88
C GLU A 42 -1.60 -14.99 7.14
N PRO A 43 -2.46 -15.34 8.11
CA PRO A 43 -2.76 -14.48 9.27
C PRO A 43 -1.56 -14.22 10.21
N ALA A 44 -0.51 -15.03 10.10
CA ALA A 44 0.71 -14.89 10.89
C ALA A 44 1.65 -13.80 10.37
N LEU A 45 1.49 -13.39 9.10
CA LEU A 45 2.31 -12.35 8.51
C LEU A 45 1.70 -10.97 8.77
N SER A 46 2.54 -10.02 9.15
CA SER A 46 2.15 -8.62 9.20
C SER A 46 1.98 -8.04 7.78
N PHE A 47 1.23 -6.94 7.68
CA PHE A 47 1.12 -6.17 6.44
C PHE A 47 2.48 -5.86 5.80
N ASN A 48 3.46 -5.45 6.61
CA ASN A 48 4.78 -5.10 6.11
C ASN A 48 5.52 -6.29 5.52
N GLU A 49 5.41 -7.47 6.13
CA GLU A 49 6.02 -8.71 5.63
C GLU A 49 5.36 -9.16 4.32
N ILE A 50 4.03 -9.08 4.23
CA ILE A 50 3.29 -9.34 2.99
C ILE A 50 3.79 -8.41 1.88
N VAL A 51 3.78 -7.10 2.12
CA VAL A 51 4.22 -6.13 1.09
C VAL A 51 5.67 -6.36 0.68
N ALA A 52 6.58 -6.59 1.63
CA ALA A 52 7.98 -6.88 1.33
C ALA A 52 8.12 -8.15 0.48
N ARG A 53 7.40 -9.22 0.81
CA ARG A 53 7.38 -10.46 0.03
C ARG A 53 6.90 -10.21 -1.40
N GLU A 54 5.77 -9.52 -1.58
CA GLU A 54 5.20 -9.27 -2.90
C GLU A 54 6.14 -8.39 -3.76
N MET A 55 6.78 -7.39 -3.16
CA MET A 55 7.79 -6.56 -3.84
C MET A 55 9.02 -7.37 -4.26
N ASN A 56 9.53 -8.24 -3.36
CA ASN A 56 10.64 -9.14 -3.65
C ASN A 56 10.30 -10.14 -4.75
N ALA A 57 9.11 -10.74 -4.71
CA ALA A 57 8.63 -11.68 -5.73
C ALA A 57 8.48 -11.02 -7.11
N ALA A 58 8.13 -9.72 -7.13
CA ALA A 58 8.09 -8.91 -8.35
C ALA A 58 9.48 -8.41 -8.82
N GLY A 59 10.55 -8.70 -8.07
CA GLY A 59 11.91 -8.25 -8.39
C GLY A 59 12.14 -6.75 -8.17
N VAL A 60 11.30 -6.09 -7.36
CA VAL A 60 11.45 -4.65 -7.07
C VAL A 60 12.63 -4.45 -6.12
N ALA A 61 13.66 -3.75 -6.60
CA ALA A 61 14.80 -3.33 -5.79
C ALA A 61 14.73 -1.80 -5.57
N PRO A 62 14.14 -1.34 -4.45
CA PRO A 62 14.09 0.09 -4.17
C PRO A 62 15.51 0.63 -3.93
N PRO A 63 15.77 1.90 -4.29
CA PRO A 63 17.05 2.52 -3.98
C PRO A 63 17.31 2.49 -2.46
N PRO A 64 18.57 2.36 -2.03
CA PRO A 64 18.90 2.36 -0.62
C PRO A 64 18.41 3.67 0.02
N LEU A 65 17.77 3.55 1.18
CA LEU A 65 17.46 4.72 1.99
C LEU A 65 18.79 5.39 2.34
N LEU A 66 18.92 6.68 2.04
CA LEU A 66 20.12 7.43 2.39
C LEU A 66 20.39 7.28 3.89
N PRO A 67 21.66 7.11 4.31
CA PRO A 67 21.98 7.00 5.72
C PRO A 67 21.40 8.22 6.46
N ARG A 68 20.68 7.98 7.56
CA ARG A 68 20.28 9.04 8.48
C ARG A 68 21.56 9.76 8.90
N VAL A 69 21.75 11.01 8.48
CA VAL A 69 22.71 11.89 9.13
C VAL A 69 22.23 12.01 10.57
N PRO A 70 23.04 11.60 11.58
CA PRO A 70 22.68 11.85 12.97
C PRO A 70 22.44 13.35 13.12
N GLN A 71 21.26 13.73 13.60
CA GLN A 71 21.00 15.12 13.95
C GLN A 71 21.92 15.41 15.14
N GLU A 72 23.04 16.09 14.87
CA GLU A 72 23.95 16.55 15.92
C GLU A 72 23.11 17.37 16.90
N ALA A 73 23.04 16.88 18.14
CA ALA A 73 22.37 17.54 19.23
C ALA A 73 23.11 18.86 19.51
N ALA A 74 22.49 19.97 19.13
CA ALA A 74 22.85 21.31 19.56
C ALA A 74 22.26 21.60 20.95
#